data_AF-A0A484A621-F1
#
_entry.id   AF-A0A484A621-F1
#
_cell.length_a   1.000
_cell.length_b   1.000
_cell.length_c   1.000
_cell.angle_alpha   90.00
_cell.angle_beta   90.00
_cell.angle_gamma   90.00
#
_symmetry.space_group_name_H-M   'P 1'
#
loop_
_entity.id
_entity.type
_entity.pdbx_description
1 polymer ?
#
loop_
_entity_poly.entity_id
_entity_poly.type
_entity_poly.pdbx_seq_one_letter_code
_entity_poly.pdbx_strand_id
1 'polypeptide(L)'
;MLNFLIPVKNHIDIKNWDIIKINIQSTLISINNQSYNNWHCYIVCNTGCDLPALPDENKFTILSVDLNKKNVQKSAGLHSYYDAIREDKGQRLYTAFKKCNNDDFFMVVDYDDFIHKDISLYVNKHQNENGWYI
;
A
#
# COMPACT_ATOMS: atom_id res chain seq x y z
N MET A 1 6.44 -10.26 -11.82
CA MET A 1 6.92 -10.01 -10.44
C MET A 1 5.73 -9.72 -9.52
N LEU A 2 5.84 -9.82 -8.20
CA LEU A 2 4.78 -9.38 -7.27
C LEU A 2 5.05 -7.98 -6.72
N ASN A 3 4.11 -7.05 -6.89
CA ASN A 3 4.20 -5.69 -6.34
C ASN A 3 3.23 -5.50 -5.17
N PHE A 4 3.74 -5.21 -3.98
CA PHE A 4 2.92 -4.80 -2.84
C PHE A 4 2.63 -3.30 -2.92
N LEU A 5 1.37 -2.90 -2.86
CA LEU A 5 0.94 -1.51 -2.99
C LEU A 5 0.29 -1.06 -1.67
N ILE A 6 0.95 -0.16 -0.94
CA ILE A 6 0.47 0.33 0.37
C ILE A 6 0.04 1.80 0.24
N PRO A 7 -1.28 2.09 0.21
CA PRO A 7 -1.77 3.46 0.26
C PRO A 7 -1.82 3.95 1.71
N VAL A 8 -0.95 4.90 2.06
CA VAL A 8 -0.92 5.54 3.37
C VAL A 8 -1.76 6.83 3.33
N LYS A 9 -2.69 6.95 4.27
CA LYS A 9 -3.53 8.15 4.43
C LYS A 9 -2.69 9.36 4.85
N ASN A 10 -3.22 10.55 4.59
CA ASN A 10 -2.57 11.79 5.00
C ASN A 10 -2.40 11.83 6.54
N HIS A 11 -1.16 12.02 7.00
CA HIS A 11 -0.79 12.05 8.42
C HIS A 11 -1.50 13.19 9.19
N ILE A 12 -1.82 14.30 8.53
CA ILE A 12 -2.52 15.45 9.14
C ILE A 12 -3.90 15.06 9.67
N ASP A 13 -4.53 14.06 9.07
CA ASP A 13 -5.87 13.59 9.45
C ASP A 13 -5.85 12.52 10.55
N ILE A 14 -4.68 12.16 11.05
CA ILE A 14 -4.48 11.04 11.97
C ILE A 14 -4.15 11.59 13.35
N LYS A 15 -5.00 11.25 14.33
CA LYS A 15 -4.84 11.71 15.71
C LYS A 15 -3.58 11.19 16.40
N ASN A 16 -3.19 9.94 16.12
CA ASN A 16 -2.03 9.31 16.73
C ASN A 16 -1.17 8.68 15.63
N TRP A 17 -0.26 9.48 15.08
CA TRP A 17 0.61 9.06 13.99
C TRP A 17 1.66 8.03 14.42
N ASP A 18 2.09 8.04 15.68
CA ASP A 18 3.10 7.10 16.18
C ASP A 18 2.61 5.64 16.14
N ILE A 19 1.32 5.40 16.46
CA ILE A 19 0.72 4.06 16.28
C ILE A 19 0.73 3.65 14.81
N ILE A 20 0.42 4.58 13.90
CA ILE A 20 0.42 4.28 12.47
C ILE A 20 1.84 3.97 11.96
N LYS A 21 2.87 4.68 12.45
CA LYS A 21 4.27 4.34 12.14
C LYS A 21 4.64 2.93 12.60
N ILE A 22 4.20 2.52 13.79
CA ILE A 22 4.45 1.15 14.30
C ILE A 22 3.76 0.10 13.42
N ASN A 23 2.52 0.36 12.99
CA ASN A 23 1.78 -0.53 12.11
C ASN A 23 2.45 -0.62 10.73
N ILE A 24 2.83 0.52 10.15
CA ILE A 24 3.58 0.56 8.89
C ILE A 24 4.86 -0.26 9.05
N GLN A 25 5.66 0.00 10.09
CA GLN A 25 6.91 -0.71 10.32
C GLN A 25 6.70 -2.23 10.41
N SER A 26 5.69 -2.68 11.14
CA SER A 26 5.37 -4.10 11.29
C SER A 26 4.94 -4.74 9.96
N THR A 27 4.12 -4.03 9.18
CA THR A 27 3.69 -4.44 7.83
C THR A 27 4.90 -4.56 6.89
N LEU A 28 5.77 -3.55 6.85
CA LEU A 28 6.96 -3.55 6.01
C LEU A 28 7.92 -4.68 6.39
N ILE A 29 8.11 -4.97 7.68
CA ILE A 29 8.91 -6.11 8.14
C ILE A 29 8.31 -7.43 7.64
N SER A 30 6.98 -7.59 7.71
CA SER A 30 6.32 -8.81 7.23
C SER A 30 6.48 -9.03 5.72
N ILE A 31 6.42 -7.95 4.94
CA ILE A 31 6.70 -7.96 3.50
C ILE A 31 8.19 -8.27 3.25
N ASN A 32 9.10 -7.66 4.00
CA ASN A 32 10.53 -7.91 3.82
C ASN A 32 10.93 -9.38 4.10
N ASN A 33 10.12 -10.10 4.87
CA ASN A 33 10.31 -11.51 5.18
C ASN A 33 9.76 -12.48 4.11
N GLN A 34 9.38 -12.00 2.92
CA GLN A 34 8.99 -12.87 1.81
C GLN A 34 10.11 -13.88 1.44
N SER A 35 9.73 -15.14 1.25
CA SER A 35 10.65 -16.28 1.07
C SER A 35 11.22 -16.40 -0.35
N TYR A 36 10.69 -15.63 -1.30
CA TYR A 36 11.21 -15.51 -2.66
C TYR A 36 11.38 -14.04 -3.03
N ASN A 37 12.52 -13.66 -3.62
CA ASN A 37 12.92 -12.25 -3.76
C ASN A 37 12.35 -11.52 -4.99
N ASN A 38 11.50 -12.15 -5.80
CA ASN A 38 10.89 -11.52 -6.99
C ASN A 38 9.65 -10.69 -6.61
N TRP A 39 9.88 -9.67 -5.79
CA TRP A 39 8.87 -8.68 -5.40
C TRP A 39 9.50 -7.31 -5.18
N HIS A 40 8.62 -6.30 -5.19
CA HIS A 40 8.89 -4.92 -4.82
C HIS A 40 7.72 -4.35 -4.02
N CYS A 41 7.95 -3.32 -3.20
CA CYS A 41 6.90 -2.66 -2.43
C CYS A 41 6.86 -1.16 -2.72
N TYR A 42 5.69 -0.65 -3.08
CA TYR A 42 5.43 0.77 -3.28
C TYR A 42 4.56 1.30 -2.14
N ILE A 43 5.10 2.27 -1.41
CA ILE A 43 4.40 2.98 -0.32
C ILE A 43 3.97 4.34 -0.88
N VAL A 44 2.66 4.59 -0.93
CA VAL A 44 2.13 5.83 -1.49
C VAL A 44 1.59 6.72 -0.37
N CYS A 45 2.23 7.86 -0.15
CA CYS A 45 1.87 8.79 0.92
C CYS A 45 1.88 10.24 0.41
N ASN A 46 1.53 11.18 1.28
CA ASN A 46 1.69 12.61 0.99
C ASN A 46 3.16 13.02 1.03
N THR A 47 3.48 14.14 0.38
CA THR A 47 4.83 14.72 0.46
C THR A 47 5.17 15.06 1.91
N GLY A 48 6.38 14.69 2.34
CA GLY A 48 6.84 14.96 3.71
C GLY A 48 6.20 14.07 4.79
N CYS A 49 5.51 13.00 4.42
CA CYS A 49 4.98 12.03 5.38
C CYS A 49 6.12 11.41 6.21
N ASP A 50 6.01 11.51 7.54
CA ASP A 50 6.97 10.94 8.49
C ASP A 50 6.81 9.41 8.56
N LEU A 51 7.46 8.67 7.65
CA LEU A 51 7.43 7.21 7.59
C LEU A 51 8.51 6.58 8.49
N PRO A 52 8.32 5.35 8.99
CA PRO A 52 9.39 4.61 9.65
C PRO A 52 10.52 4.29 8.68
N ALA A 53 11.68 3.92 9.22
CA ALA A 53 12.82 3.47 8.42
C ALA A 53 12.43 2.25 7.56
N LEU A 54 12.87 2.25 6.31
CA LEU A 54 12.62 1.15 5.38
C LEU A 54 13.52 -0.05 5.73
N PRO A 55 12.99 -1.29 5.72
CA PRO A 55 13.79 -2.48 5.99
C PRO A 55 14.90 -2.75 4.96
N ASP A 56 14.67 -2.37 3.70
CA ASP A 56 15.62 -2.51 2.58
C ASP A 56 15.36 -1.43 1.52
N GLU A 57 16.26 -0.46 1.39
CA GLU A 57 16.08 0.68 0.48
C GLU A 57 16.00 0.28 -1.01
N ASN A 58 16.43 -0.93 -1.38
CA ASN A 58 16.36 -1.42 -2.76
C ASN A 58 15.02 -2.11 -3.08
N LYS A 59 14.27 -2.53 -2.06
CA LYS A 59 13.01 -3.29 -2.20
C LYS A 59 11.76 -2.46 -1.93
N PHE A 60 11.93 -1.28 -1.34
CA PHE A 60 10.85 -0.38 -0.98
C PHE A 60 11.04 0.96 -1.72
N THR A 61 9.97 1.48 -2.30
CA THR A 61 9.96 2.80 -2.93
C THR A 61 8.81 3.62 -2.39
N ILE A 62 9.13 4.82 -1.90
CA ILE A 62 8.13 5.80 -1.47
C ILE A 62 7.74 6.64 -2.68
N LEU A 63 6.43 6.75 -2.92
CA LEU A 63 5.84 7.60 -3.94
C LEU A 63 4.99 8.67 -3.24
N SER A 64 5.30 9.94 -3.50
CA SER A 64 4.54 11.05 -2.96
C SER A 64 3.41 11.46 -3.89
N VAL A 65 2.20 11.62 -3.35
CA VAL A 65 1.05 12.18 -4.05
C VAL A 65 0.24 13.07 -3.11
N ASP A 66 0.06 14.33 -3.51
CA ASP A 66 -0.75 15.29 -2.78
C ASP A 66 -2.09 15.46 -3.49
N LEU A 67 -3.10 14.79 -2.94
CA LEU A 67 -4.46 14.78 -3.45
C LEU A 67 -5.29 15.87 -2.76
N ASN A 68 -6.15 16.54 -3.53
CA ASN A 68 -7.13 17.46 -2.98
C ASN A 68 -8.19 16.66 -2.21
N LYS A 69 -8.16 16.73 -0.89
CA LYS A 69 -9.10 15.99 -0.04
C LYS A 69 -10.53 16.45 -0.30
N LYS A 70 -11.39 15.53 -0.74
CA LYS A 70 -12.85 15.72 -0.69
C LYS A 70 -13.27 15.62 0.78
N ASN A 71 -13.55 16.76 1.40
CA ASN A 71 -13.98 16.81 2.81
C ASN A 71 -15.47 16.46 2.94
N VAL A 72 -15.82 15.21 2.64
CA VAL A 72 -17.17 14.69 2.83
C VAL A 72 -17.29 14.22 4.27
N GLN A 73 -18.20 14.81 5.03
CA GLN A 73 -18.49 14.35 6.38
C GLN A 73 -19.44 13.16 6.35
N LYS A 74 -19.35 12.25 7.33
CA LYS A 74 -20.30 11.13 7.47
C LYS A 74 -21.77 11.60 7.53
N SER A 75 -21.99 12.77 8.12
CA SER A 75 -23.31 13.42 8.22
C SER A 75 -23.90 13.82 6.87
N ALA A 76 -23.08 13.99 5.83
CA ALA A 76 -23.52 14.30 4.47
C ALA A 76 -24.02 13.07 3.69
N GLY A 77 -23.95 11.88 4.29
CA GLY A 77 -24.39 10.62 3.69
C GLY A 77 -23.29 9.57 3.68
N LEU A 78 -23.64 8.35 4.11
CA LEU A 78 -22.69 7.26 4.28
C LEU A 78 -22.05 6.81 2.95
N HIS A 79 -22.84 6.80 1.87
CA HIS A 79 -22.38 6.41 0.53
C HIS A 79 -21.31 7.39 0.02
N SER A 80 -21.63 8.68 -0.03
CA SER A 80 -20.72 9.75 -0.47
C SER A 80 -19.43 9.80 0.37
N TYR A 81 -19.54 9.53 1.68
CA TYR A 81 -18.37 9.44 2.55
C TYR A 81 -17.44 8.29 2.16
N TYR A 82 -17.97 7.09 1.94
CA TYR A 82 -17.16 5.95 1.53
C TYR A 82 -16.61 6.09 0.11
N ASP A 83 -17.33 6.74 -0.79
CA ASP A 83 -16.83 6.98 -2.15
C ASP A 83 -15.66 7.93 -2.16
N ALA A 84 -15.69 9.00 -1.36
CA ALA A 84 -14.53 9.88 -1.18
C ALA A 84 -13.31 9.13 -0.64
N ILE A 85 -13.51 8.18 0.29
CA ILE A 85 -12.42 7.33 0.81
C ILE A 85 -11.88 6.40 -0.28
N ARG A 86 -12.76 5.75 -1.05
CA ARG A 86 -12.37 4.85 -2.14
C ARG A 86 -11.62 5.60 -3.24
N GLU A 87 -12.03 6.82 -3.54
CA GLU A 87 -11.38 7.67 -4.53
C GLU A 87 -9.96 8.07 -4.10
N ASP A 88 -9.77 8.53 -2.85
CA ASP A 88 -8.43 8.83 -2.32
C ASP A 88 -7.54 7.58 -2.34
N LYS A 89 -8.04 6.43 -1.84
CA LYS A 89 -7.31 5.16 -1.89
C LYS A 89 -6.97 4.77 -3.33
N GLY A 90 -7.93 4.86 -4.24
CA GLY A 90 -7.78 4.51 -5.66
C GLY A 90 -6.76 5.38 -6.39
N GLN A 91 -6.74 6.69 -6.15
CA GLN A 91 -5.77 7.62 -6.76
C GLN A 91 -4.33 7.36 -6.26
N ARG A 92 -4.16 7.02 -4.98
CA ARG A 92 -2.87 6.58 -4.43
C ARG A 92 -2.42 5.28 -5.09
N LEU A 93 -3.29 4.27 -5.13
CA LEU A 93 -2.99 2.99 -5.77
C LEU A 93 -2.65 3.15 -7.25
N TYR A 94 -3.38 3.99 -7.99
CA TYR A 94 -3.08 4.29 -9.39
C TYR A 94 -1.67 4.91 -9.56
N THR A 95 -1.18 5.65 -8.57
CA THR A 95 0.17 6.21 -8.60
C THR A 95 1.25 5.13 -8.56
N ALA A 96 1.06 4.10 -7.72
CA ALA A 96 1.95 2.94 -7.69
C ALA A 96 1.76 2.03 -8.90
N PHE A 97 0.53 1.84 -9.37
CA PHE A 97 0.21 1.00 -10.52
C PHE A 97 0.97 1.44 -11.79
N LYS A 98 1.12 2.76 -12.01
CA LYS A 98 1.93 3.32 -13.11
C LYS A 98 3.43 2.95 -13.07
N LYS A 99 3.92 2.37 -11.97
CA LYS A 99 5.31 1.91 -11.82
C LYS A 99 5.46 0.41 -12.06
N CYS A 100 4.35 -0.34 -12.08
CA CYS A 100 4.34 -1.77 -12.34
C CYS A 100 4.37 -2.04 -13.85
N ASN A 101 4.88 -3.19 -14.25
CA ASN A 101 4.79 -3.65 -15.65
C ASN A 101 3.43 -4.31 -15.91
N ASN A 102 3.04 -4.42 -17.19
CA ASN A 102 1.77 -5.04 -17.56
C ASN A 102 1.67 -6.52 -17.15
N ASP A 103 2.80 -7.23 -17.09
CA ASP A 103 2.86 -8.66 -16.75
C ASP A 103 3.12 -8.91 -15.25
N ASP A 104 3.04 -7.86 -14.42
CA ASP A 104 3.23 -7.98 -12.98
C ASP A 104 1.93 -8.30 -12.25
N PHE A 105 2.05 -9.11 -11.19
CA PHE A 105 1.01 -9.25 -10.17
C PHE A 105 1.12 -8.11 -9.17
N PHE A 106 0.02 -7.73 -8.56
CA PHE A 106 0.00 -6.75 -7.48
C PHE A 106 -0.95 -7.17 -6.36
N MET A 107 -0.58 -6.80 -5.14
CA MET A 107 -1.39 -6.98 -3.94
C MET A 107 -1.56 -5.62 -3.28
N VAL A 108 -2.81 -5.18 -3.11
CA VAL A 108 -3.12 -4.02 -2.29
C VAL A 108 -3.05 -4.45 -0.83
N VAL A 109 -2.25 -3.73 -0.04
CA VAL A 109 -2.00 -4.06 1.36
C VAL A 109 -2.34 -2.85 2.21
N ASP A 110 -3.15 -3.03 3.24
CA ASP A 110 -3.37 -1.98 4.23
C ASP A 110 -2.15 -1.91 5.16
N TYR A 111 -1.82 -0.72 5.65
CA TYR A 111 -0.58 -0.47 6.38
C TYR A 111 -0.56 -1.03 7.81
N ASP A 112 -1.56 -1.83 8.17
CA ASP A 112 -1.73 -2.53 9.45
C ASP A 112 -1.91 -4.05 9.28
N ASP A 113 -1.63 -4.60 8.09
CA ASP A 113 -1.70 -6.02 7.81
C ASP A 113 -0.36 -6.76 8.02
N PHE A 114 -0.44 -8.01 8.49
CA PHE A 114 0.67 -8.96 8.39
C PHE A 114 0.54 -9.80 7.13
N ILE A 115 1.57 -9.78 6.29
CA ILE A 115 1.60 -10.55 5.05
C ILE A 115 2.32 -11.89 5.27
N HIS A 116 1.69 -12.98 4.83
CA HIS A 116 2.30 -14.30 4.92
C HIS A 116 3.60 -14.36 4.10
N LYS A 117 4.66 -14.94 4.67
CA LYS A 117 6.01 -14.96 4.08
C LYS A 117 6.14 -15.71 2.75
N ASP A 118 5.14 -16.49 2.35
CA ASP A 118 5.19 -17.34 1.15
C ASP A 118 4.31 -16.83 0.00
N ILE A 119 3.72 -15.64 0.10
CA ILE A 119 2.89 -15.09 -0.97
C ILE A 119 3.71 -14.85 -2.24
N SER A 120 4.91 -14.28 -2.13
CA SER A 120 5.78 -14.06 -3.30
C SER A 120 6.23 -15.39 -3.94
N LEU A 121 6.46 -16.42 -3.13
CA LEU A 121 6.79 -17.76 -3.60
C LEU A 121 5.61 -18.40 -4.32
N TYR A 122 4.40 -18.25 -3.78
CA TYR A 122 3.18 -18.74 -4.39
C TYR A 122 2.95 -18.08 -5.75
N VAL A 123 2.98 -16.75 -5.81
CA VAL A 123 2.83 -16.01 -7.07
C VAL A 123 3.88 -16.45 -8.09
N ASN A 124 5.15 -16.59 -7.68
CA ASN A 124 6.21 -17.04 -8.57
C ASN A 124 5.99 -18.45 -9.16
N LYS A 125 5.29 -19.34 -8.46
CA LYS A 125 4.95 -20.68 -8.96
C LYS A 125 3.75 -20.67 -9.93
N HIS A 126 2.98 -19.60 -9.98
CA HIS A 126 1.73 -19.52 -10.73
C HIS A 126 1.68 -18.28 -11.64
N GLN A 127 2.77 -18.00 -12.36
CA GLN A 127 2.90 -16.79 -13.20
C GLN A 127 1.89 -16.71 -14.36
N ASN A 128 1.24 -17.82 -14.73
CA ASN A 128 0.32 -17.88 -15.88
C ASN A 128 -1.17 -17.85 -15.46
N GLU A 129 -1.47 -17.57 -14.19
CA GLU A 129 -2.84 -17.48 -13.68
C GLU A 129 -3.33 -16.03 -13.63
N ASN A 130 -4.66 -15.82 -13.68
CA ASN A 130 -5.27 -14.49 -13.74
C ASN A 130 -5.31 -13.75 -12.39
N GLY A 131 -4.68 -14.29 -11.34
CA GLY A 131 -4.68 -13.76 -9.98
C GLY A 131 -5.67 -14.48 -9.04
N TRP A 132 -5.68 -14.06 -7.78
CA TRP A 132 -6.43 -14.71 -6.70
C TRP A 132 -7.19 -13.68 -5.87
N TYR A 133 -8.39 -14.08 -5.43
CA TYR A 133 -9.09 -13.40 -4.36
C TYR A 133 -8.82 -14.17 -3.08
N ILE A 134 -8.14 -13.54 -2.12
CA ILE A 134 -7.74 -14.12 -0.84
C ILE A 134 -8.57 -13.47 0.27
#